data_AF-A0A2N5YIV9-F1
#
_entry.id   AF-A0A2N5YIV9-F1
#
_cell.length_a   1.000
_cell.length_b   1.000
_cell.length_c   1.000
_cell.angle_alpha   90.00
_cell.angle_beta   90.00
_cell.angle_gamma   90.00
#
_symmetry.space_group_name_H-M   'P 1'
#
loop_
_entity.id
_entity.type
_entity.pdbx_description
1 polymer ?
#
loop_
_entity_poly.entity_id
_entity_poly.type
_entity_poly.pdbx_seq_one_letter_code
_entity_poly.pdbx_strand_id
1 'polypeptide(L)'
;MKEGAASDGVYLIARGSAKITQDDEIIDLVGEGSIVGEMGVLTKKQRNAGVEAESPLTTFYMSAANLQVLMDEIPELKQRLWKITSERYAANCLKSAEPYTYWRPKKFKKWLTKGELMFLKPGESHELKDKIGILCSGLAKVSGSSSEIKSPTHIEVHKFEAVNECAVFLIDKSDE
;
A
#
# COMPACT_ATOMS: atom_id res chain seq x y z
N MET A 1 11.70 -10.85 -9.34
CA MET A 1 12.06 -9.97 -8.19
C MET A 1 12.06 -10.80 -6.93
N LYS A 2 13.04 -10.63 -6.04
CA LYS A 2 13.15 -11.38 -4.79
C LYS A 2 12.55 -10.60 -3.62
N GLU A 3 11.81 -11.29 -2.76
CA GLU A 3 11.35 -10.77 -1.47
C GLU A 3 12.54 -10.37 -0.58
N GLY A 4 12.38 -9.32 0.24
CA GLY A 4 13.43 -8.79 1.10
C GLY A 4 14.56 -8.05 0.37
N ALA A 5 14.60 -8.07 -0.96
CA ALA A 5 15.58 -7.33 -1.73
C ALA A 5 15.36 -5.81 -1.62
N ALA A 6 16.41 -5.04 -1.91
CA ALA A 6 16.30 -3.58 -2.04
C ALA A 6 15.31 -3.19 -3.15
N SER A 7 14.63 -2.07 -2.95
CA SER A 7 13.65 -1.51 -3.89
C SER A 7 14.31 -0.44 -4.75
N ASP A 8 14.73 -0.83 -5.95
CA ASP A 8 15.50 -0.03 -6.91
C ASP A 8 14.64 0.63 -8.00
N GLY A 9 13.39 0.21 -8.14
CA GLY A 9 12.46 0.74 -9.13
C GLY A 9 11.18 -0.06 -9.22
N VAL A 10 10.37 0.30 -10.21
CA VAL A 10 9.06 -0.28 -10.49
C VAL A 10 9.02 -0.84 -11.91
N TYR A 11 8.12 -1.79 -12.12
CA TYR A 11 7.86 -2.38 -13.42
C TYR A 11 6.38 -2.26 -13.76
N LEU A 12 6.08 -1.75 -14.96
CA LEU A 12 4.75 -1.80 -15.55
C LEU A 12 4.68 -2.98 -16.52
N ILE A 13 3.75 -3.90 -16.30
CA ILE A 13 3.55 -5.05 -17.19
C ILE A 13 2.82 -4.60 -18.45
N ALA A 14 3.50 -4.66 -19.59
CA ALA A 14 2.94 -4.36 -20.90
C ALA A 14 2.34 -5.61 -21.58
N ARG A 15 2.85 -6.80 -21.25
CA ARG A 15 2.33 -8.08 -21.76
C ARG A 15 2.71 -9.23 -20.83
N GLY A 16 1.83 -10.22 -20.74
CA GLY A 16 2.03 -11.47 -19.99
C GLY A 16 1.47 -11.37 -18.57
N SER A 17 1.83 -12.36 -17.74
CA SER A 17 1.39 -12.52 -16.36
C SER A 17 2.54 -12.86 -15.43
N ALA A 18 2.38 -12.45 -14.17
CA ALA A 18 3.30 -12.75 -13.08
C ALA A 18 2.51 -13.19 -11.85
N LYS A 19 3.10 -14.08 -11.05
CA LYS A 19 2.62 -14.40 -9.71
C LYS A 19 3.37 -13.57 -8.68
N ILE A 20 2.64 -13.10 -7.68
CA ILE A 20 3.18 -12.45 -6.50
C ILE A 20 3.29 -13.49 -5.40
N THR A 21 4.48 -13.64 -4.82
CA THR A 21 4.75 -14.65 -3.78
C THR A 21 5.19 -13.98 -2.49
N GLN A 22 4.69 -14.42 -1.35
CA GLN A 22 5.14 -13.97 -0.03
C GLN A 22 5.25 -15.20 0.86
N ASP A 23 6.37 -15.36 1.57
CA ASP A 23 6.62 -16.54 2.40
C ASP A 23 6.39 -17.87 1.64
N ASP A 24 6.85 -17.93 0.38
CA ASP A 24 6.67 -19.03 -0.58
C ASP A 24 5.22 -19.35 -1.00
N GLU A 25 4.23 -18.59 -0.53
CA GLU A 25 2.83 -18.71 -0.96
C GLU A 25 2.48 -17.73 -2.08
N ILE A 26 1.67 -18.17 -3.05
CA ILE A 26 1.12 -17.29 -4.09
C ILE A 26 -0.02 -16.46 -3.48
N ILE A 27 0.18 -15.15 -3.38
CA ILE A 27 -0.79 -14.23 -2.77
C ILE A 27 -1.61 -13.44 -3.80
N ASP A 28 -1.11 -13.29 -5.03
CA ASP A 28 -1.82 -12.59 -6.11
C ASP A 28 -1.31 -13.00 -7.50
N LEU A 29 -2.13 -12.75 -8.53
CA LEU A 29 -1.77 -12.88 -9.94
C LEU A 29 -1.98 -11.53 -10.62
N VAL A 30 -0.95 -11.05 -11.30
CA VAL A 30 -0.96 -9.76 -11.99
C VAL A 30 -0.66 -9.93 -13.48
N GLY A 31 -1.19 -9.04 -14.29
CA GLY A 31 -1.03 -9.07 -15.74
C GLY A 31 -0.86 -7.68 -16.34
N GLU A 32 -1.15 -7.57 -17.63
CA GLU A 32 -1.11 -6.31 -18.37
C GLU A 32 -1.75 -5.13 -17.62
N GLY A 33 -1.09 -3.98 -17.65
CA GLY A 33 -1.49 -2.76 -16.95
C GLY A 33 -1.13 -2.73 -15.46
N SER A 34 -0.67 -3.84 -14.89
CA SER A 34 -0.28 -3.89 -13.48
C SER A 34 1.10 -3.30 -13.24
N ILE A 35 1.24 -2.52 -12.17
CA ILE A 35 2.53 -2.07 -11.65
C ILE A 35 2.95 -2.98 -10.48
N VAL A 36 4.24 -3.31 -10.42
CA VAL A 36 4.85 -4.08 -9.35
C VAL A 36 6.15 -3.45 -8.87
N GLY A 37 6.51 -3.69 -7.61
CA GLY A 37 7.67 -3.12 -6.94
C GLY A 37 7.43 -1.72 -6.35
N GLU A 38 6.27 -1.13 -6.59
CA GLU A 38 5.93 0.23 -6.16
C GLU A 38 5.85 0.35 -4.63
N MET A 39 5.34 -0.66 -3.92
CA MET A 39 5.20 -0.61 -2.46
C MET A 39 6.56 -0.35 -1.79
N GLY A 40 7.60 -1.05 -2.23
CA GLY A 40 8.94 -0.91 -1.68
C GLY A 40 9.58 0.45 -2.00
N VAL A 41 9.36 0.95 -3.22
CA VAL A 41 9.86 2.27 -3.64
C VAL A 41 9.17 3.39 -2.87
N LEU A 42 7.83 3.40 -2.82
CA LEU A 42 7.07 4.47 -2.17
C LEU A 42 7.26 4.52 -0.65
N THR A 43 7.40 3.35 0.00
CA THR A 43 7.64 3.29 1.45
C THR A 43 9.11 3.34 1.84
N LYS A 44 10.02 3.36 0.86
CA LYS A 44 11.49 3.28 1.07
C LYS A 44 11.89 2.06 1.92
N LYS A 45 11.20 0.93 1.70
CA LYS A 45 11.43 -0.35 2.40
C LYS A 45 11.87 -1.44 1.43
N GLN A 46 12.34 -2.55 1.98
CA GLN A 46 12.61 -3.76 1.20
C GLN A 46 11.34 -4.28 0.54
N ARG A 47 11.50 -5.08 -0.52
CA ARG A 47 10.37 -5.69 -1.23
C ARG A 47 9.58 -6.62 -0.29
N ASN A 48 8.30 -6.32 -0.11
CA ASN A 48 7.38 -7.08 0.74
C ASN A 48 7.01 -8.46 0.16
N ALA A 49 7.21 -8.66 -1.14
CA ALA A 49 6.86 -9.90 -1.83
C ALA A 49 7.80 -10.13 -3.02
N GLY A 50 7.95 -11.38 -3.42
CA GLY A 50 8.53 -11.80 -4.68
C GLY A 50 7.58 -11.59 -5.85
N VAL A 51 8.16 -11.46 -7.05
CA VAL A 51 7.42 -11.42 -8.31
C VAL A 51 8.11 -12.34 -9.30
N GLU A 52 7.39 -13.33 -9.79
CA GLU A 52 7.91 -14.34 -10.71
C GLU A 52 7.05 -14.37 -11.97
N ALA A 53 7.70 -14.43 -13.13
CA ALA A 53 7.00 -14.55 -14.40
C ALA A 53 6.27 -15.88 -14.48
N GLU A 54 4.97 -15.83 -14.81
CA GLU A 54 4.15 -17.02 -15.06
C GLU A 54 4.07 -17.31 -16.57
N SER A 55 4.19 -16.27 -17.39
CA SER A 55 4.31 -16.34 -18.85
C SER A 55 5.41 -15.40 -19.35
N PRO A 56 5.80 -15.44 -20.64
CA PRO A 56 6.73 -14.46 -21.18
C PRO A 56 6.27 -13.02 -20.93
N LEU A 57 7.04 -12.28 -20.13
CA LEU A 57 6.72 -10.93 -19.70
C LEU A 57 7.42 -9.88 -20.55
N THR A 58 6.68 -8.85 -20.94
CA THR A 58 7.24 -7.57 -21.41
C THR A 58 6.90 -6.51 -20.39
N THR A 59 7.91 -5.79 -19.90
CA THR A 59 7.74 -4.76 -18.88
C THR A 59 8.47 -3.47 -19.26
N PHE A 60 7.92 -2.35 -18.83
CA PHE A 60 8.66 -1.09 -18.75
C PHE A 60 9.24 -0.96 -17.35
N TYR A 61 10.52 -0.62 -17.25
CA TYR A 61 11.19 -0.37 -15.98
C TYR A 61 11.40 1.12 -15.76
N MET A 62 11.19 1.56 -14.52
CA MET A 62 11.52 2.91 -14.07
C MET A 62 12.26 2.85 -12.74
N SER A 63 13.41 3.51 -12.66
CA SER A 63 14.17 3.58 -11.42
C SER A 63 13.42 4.37 -10.34
N ALA A 64 13.71 4.06 -9.07
CA ALA A 64 13.13 4.78 -7.94
C ALA A 64 13.41 6.29 -7.99
N ALA A 65 14.61 6.68 -8.44
CA ALA A 65 15.00 8.08 -8.59
C ALA A 65 14.15 8.80 -9.65
N ASN A 66 13.98 8.20 -10.82
CA ASN A 66 13.16 8.80 -11.88
C ASN A 66 11.68 8.84 -11.50
N LEU A 67 11.19 7.79 -10.82
CA LEU A 67 9.81 7.78 -10.32
C LEU A 67 9.57 8.91 -9.32
N GLN A 68 10.54 9.17 -8.43
CA GLN A 68 10.44 10.26 -7.46
C GLN A 68 10.32 11.62 -8.17
N VAL A 69 11.18 11.89 -9.16
CA VAL A 69 11.11 13.13 -9.97
C VAL A 69 9.73 13.28 -10.60
N LEU A 70 9.21 12.23 -11.24
CA LEU A 70 7.90 12.29 -11.89
C LEU A 70 6.74 12.44 -10.89
N MET A 71 6.85 11.88 -9.68
CA MET A 71 5.84 12.09 -8.63
C MET A 71 5.83 13.52 -8.08
N ASP A 72 6.97 14.19 -8.12
CA ASP A 72 7.09 15.59 -7.70
C ASP A 72 6.59 16.54 -8.81
N GLU A 73 6.79 16.19 -10.08
CA GLU A 73 6.30 16.95 -11.25
C GLU A 73 4.82 16.70 -11.58
N ILE A 74 4.31 15.49 -11.31
CA ILE A 74 2.96 15.04 -11.68
C ILE A 74 2.21 14.55 -10.43
N PRO A 75 1.54 15.44 -9.69
CA PRO A 75 0.82 15.08 -8.47
C PRO A 75 -0.22 13.97 -8.64
N GLU A 76 -0.88 13.90 -9.81
CA GLU A 76 -1.86 12.86 -10.12
C GLU A 76 -1.21 11.47 -10.20
N LEU A 77 0.02 11.37 -10.71
CA LEU A 77 0.77 10.12 -10.74
C LEU A 77 1.07 9.65 -9.31
N LYS A 78 1.56 10.56 -8.46
CA LYS A 78 1.81 10.29 -7.04
C LYS A 78 0.55 9.77 -6.36
N GLN A 79 -0.59 10.44 -6.54
CA GLN A 79 -1.87 10.01 -5.95
C GLN A 79 -2.29 8.62 -6.43
N ARG A 80 -2.18 8.33 -7.74
CA ARG A 80 -2.54 7.02 -8.29
C ARG A 80 -1.64 5.89 -7.79
N LEU A 81 -0.32 6.12 -7.73
CA LEU A 81 0.63 5.12 -7.22
C LEU A 81 0.40 4.82 -5.74
N TRP A 82 0.19 5.86 -4.93
CA TRP A 82 -0.17 5.66 -3.53
C TRP A 82 -1.52 4.98 -3.36
N LYS A 83 -2.52 5.30 -4.18
CA LYS A 83 -3.83 4.63 -4.14
C LYS A 83 -3.69 3.11 -4.36
N ILE A 84 -2.94 2.69 -5.39
CA ILE A 84 -2.65 1.27 -5.66
C ILE A 84 -1.92 0.63 -4.46
N THR A 85 -0.89 1.31 -3.95
CA THR A 85 -0.06 0.84 -2.84
C THR A 85 -0.87 0.67 -1.55
N SER A 86 -1.73 1.65 -1.26
CA SER A 86 -2.58 1.69 -0.08
C SER A 86 -3.64 0.59 -0.10
N GLU A 87 -4.25 0.33 -1.25
CA GLU A 87 -5.18 -0.81 -1.41
C GLU A 87 -4.50 -2.15 -1.15
N ARG A 88 -3.26 -2.33 -1.65
CA ARG A 88 -2.45 -3.54 -1.39
C ARG A 88 -2.08 -3.69 0.08
N TYR A 89 -1.68 -2.60 0.74
CA TYR A 89 -1.41 -2.64 2.19
C TYR A 89 -2.66 -2.96 3.00
N ALA A 90 -3.78 -2.33 2.68
CA ALA A 90 -5.05 -2.61 3.35
C ALA A 90 -5.46 -4.07 3.15
N ALA A 91 -5.32 -4.62 1.94
CA ALA A 91 -5.54 -6.04 1.70
C ALA A 91 -4.65 -6.92 2.57
N ASN A 92 -3.34 -6.64 2.61
CA ASN A 92 -2.39 -7.43 3.39
C ASN A 92 -2.64 -7.36 4.90
N CYS A 93 -3.02 -6.20 5.43
CA CYS A 93 -3.32 -6.01 6.86
C CYS A 93 -4.67 -6.60 7.27
N LEU A 94 -5.69 -6.49 6.42
CA LEU A 94 -7.07 -6.79 6.80
C LEU A 94 -7.56 -8.17 6.36
N LYS A 95 -6.95 -8.81 5.36
CA LYS A 95 -7.44 -10.10 4.79
C LYS A 95 -7.63 -11.21 5.83
N SER A 96 -6.87 -11.18 6.91
CA SER A 96 -6.89 -12.18 7.99
C SER A 96 -7.57 -11.69 9.27
N ALA A 97 -8.07 -10.45 9.30
CA ALA A 97 -8.78 -9.87 10.43
C ALA A 97 -10.30 -10.09 10.30
N GLU A 98 -11.00 -10.27 11.42
CA GLU A 98 -12.46 -10.27 11.42
C GLU A 98 -13.02 -8.85 11.16
N PRO A 99 -14.12 -8.71 10.41
CA PRO A 99 -14.93 -9.76 9.78
C PRO A 99 -14.45 -10.18 8.37
N TYR A 100 -13.36 -9.59 7.87
CA TYR A 100 -12.93 -9.70 6.46
C TYR A 100 -12.47 -11.10 6.05
N THR A 101 -11.99 -11.91 6.99
CA THR A 101 -11.64 -13.32 6.76
C THR A 101 -12.81 -14.12 6.16
N TYR A 102 -14.06 -13.72 6.45
CA TYR A 102 -15.27 -14.39 5.95
C TYR A 102 -15.85 -13.74 4.69
N TRP A 103 -15.25 -12.66 4.19
CA TRP A 103 -15.76 -11.97 3.02
C TRP A 103 -15.34 -12.67 1.73
N ARG A 104 -16.24 -12.67 0.74
CA ARG A 104 -15.87 -13.10 -0.61
C ARG A 104 -14.76 -12.17 -1.15
N PRO A 105 -13.70 -12.69 -1.79
CA PRO A 105 -12.58 -11.87 -2.28
C PRO A 105 -13.00 -10.69 -3.16
N LYS A 106 -14.01 -10.89 -4.02
CA LYS A 106 -14.57 -9.83 -4.87
C LYS A 106 -15.27 -8.73 -4.07
N LYS A 107 -15.99 -9.06 -2.98
CA LYS A 107 -16.61 -8.06 -2.08
C LYS A 107 -15.51 -7.25 -1.40
N PHE A 108 -14.53 -7.94 -0.81
CA PHE A 108 -13.41 -7.31 -0.11
C PHE A 108 -12.60 -6.38 -1.02
N LYS A 109 -12.20 -6.85 -2.21
CA LYS A 109 -11.49 -6.01 -3.20
C LYS A 109 -12.32 -4.80 -3.61
N LYS A 110 -13.62 -4.98 -3.91
CA LYS A 110 -14.51 -3.87 -4.28
C LYS A 110 -14.64 -2.85 -3.13
N TRP A 111 -14.73 -3.30 -1.89
CA TRP A 111 -14.78 -2.43 -0.73
C TRP A 111 -13.48 -1.63 -0.56
N LEU A 112 -12.31 -2.28 -0.66
CA LEU A 112 -11.02 -1.60 -0.61
C LEU A 112 -10.90 -0.47 -1.66
N THR A 113 -11.45 -0.65 -2.87
CA THR A 113 -11.40 0.40 -3.90
C THR A 113 -12.12 1.69 -3.52
N LYS A 114 -13.05 1.66 -2.56
CA LYS A 114 -13.76 2.84 -2.06
C LYS A 114 -12.93 3.68 -1.08
N GLY A 115 -11.82 3.15 -0.57
CA GLY A 115 -10.99 3.87 0.38
C GLY A 115 -10.34 5.12 -0.21
N GLU A 116 -10.05 6.09 0.64
CA GLU A 116 -9.47 7.38 0.28
C GLU A 116 -8.06 7.48 0.85
N LEU A 117 -7.19 8.19 0.12
CA LEU A 117 -5.83 8.46 0.56
C LEU A 117 -5.76 9.84 1.21
N MET A 118 -5.09 9.89 2.35
CA MET A 118 -4.77 11.09 3.09
C MET A 118 -3.25 11.20 3.25
N PHE A 119 -2.72 12.41 3.11
CA PHE A 119 -1.34 12.72 3.49
C PHE A 119 -1.37 13.65 4.71
N LEU A 120 -0.60 13.32 5.73
CA LEU A 120 -0.44 14.14 6.92
C LEU A 120 0.99 14.67 6.99
N LYS A 121 1.12 15.96 7.31
CA LYS A 121 2.39 16.60 7.63
C LYS A 121 2.77 16.37 9.10
N PRO A 122 4.05 16.52 9.47
CA PRO A 122 4.47 16.41 10.87
C PRO A 122 3.64 17.33 11.79
N GLY A 123 3.12 16.77 12.88
CA GLY A 123 2.28 17.47 13.86
C GLY A 123 0.78 17.48 13.54
N GLU A 124 0.37 17.10 12.33
CA GLU A 124 -1.07 17.00 12.00
C GLU A 124 -1.69 15.78 12.69
N SER A 125 -2.86 15.98 13.29
CA SER A 125 -3.63 14.92 13.94
C SER A 125 -4.86 14.53 13.14
N HIS A 126 -5.25 13.27 13.22
CA HIS A 126 -6.47 12.76 12.60
C HIS A 126 -7.23 11.84 13.57
N GLU A 127 -8.56 11.86 13.46
CA GLU A 127 -9.47 11.02 14.24
C GLU A 127 -10.24 10.10 13.30
N LEU A 128 -10.20 8.79 13.54
CA LEU A 128 -10.71 7.79 12.61
C LEU A 128 -12.24 7.69 12.57
N LYS A 129 -12.97 8.19 13.56
CA LYS A 129 -14.45 8.11 13.62
C LYS A 129 -14.96 6.71 13.22
N ASP A 130 -15.83 6.63 12.19
CA ASP A 130 -16.38 5.40 11.63
C ASP A 130 -15.57 4.82 10.46
N LYS A 131 -14.31 5.24 10.32
CA LYS A 131 -13.37 4.73 9.31
C LYS A 131 -12.37 3.76 9.92
N ILE A 132 -11.82 2.92 9.06
CA ILE A 132 -10.62 2.11 9.30
C ILE A 132 -9.43 2.87 8.72
N GLY A 133 -8.37 2.98 9.51
CA GLY A 133 -7.13 3.64 9.10
C GLY A 133 -6.02 2.62 8.88
N ILE A 134 -5.37 2.66 7.73
CA ILE A 134 -4.11 1.96 7.47
C ILE A 134 -3.01 2.99 7.31
N LEU A 135 -2.04 2.97 8.22
CA LEU A 135 -0.84 3.79 8.08
C LEU A 135 0.07 3.10 7.06
N CYS A 136 0.05 3.55 5.80
CA CYS A 136 0.82 2.92 4.71
C CYS A 136 2.30 3.30 4.75
N SER A 137 2.61 4.52 5.14
CA SER A 137 3.99 5.03 5.25
C SER A 137 4.10 6.09 6.35
N GLY A 138 5.32 6.31 6.82
CA GLY A 138 5.64 7.24 7.89
C GLY A 138 5.55 6.62 9.28
N LEU A 139 5.64 7.50 10.28
CA LEU A 139 5.56 7.23 11.70
C LEU A 139 4.49 8.15 12.29
N ALA A 140 3.55 7.56 13.02
CA ALA A 140 2.58 8.30 13.82
C ALA A 140 2.77 7.97 15.30
N LYS A 141 2.10 8.71 16.17
CA LYS A 141 1.98 8.43 17.59
C LYS A 141 0.52 8.54 18.02
N VAL A 142 0.16 7.85 19.09
CA VAL A 142 -1.15 8.02 19.73
C VAL A 142 -1.25 9.45 20.27
N SER A 143 -2.31 10.18 19.95
CA SER A 143 -2.45 11.57 20.39
C SER A 143 -2.46 11.66 21.92
N GLY A 144 -1.58 12.50 22.49
CA GLY A 144 -1.42 12.65 23.94
C GLY A 144 -0.58 11.55 24.62
N SER A 145 0.08 10.68 23.84
CA SER A 145 0.93 9.60 24.31
C SER A 145 2.26 9.55 23.52
N SER A 146 3.28 8.90 24.10
CA SER A 146 4.55 8.60 23.42
C SER A 146 4.53 7.27 22.64
N SER A 147 3.40 6.56 22.63
CA SER A 147 3.27 5.28 21.92
C SER A 147 3.30 5.50 20.40
N GLU A 148 4.28 4.87 19.74
CA GLU A 148 4.50 4.95 18.30
C GLU A 148 3.61 3.97 17.52
N ILE A 149 3.21 4.39 16.32
CA ILE A 149 2.49 3.59 15.33
C ILE A 149 3.35 3.58 14.06
N LYS A 150 3.95 2.44 13.75
CA LYS A 150 4.90 2.28 12.64
C LYS A 150 4.21 1.69 11.42
N SER A 151 4.39 2.32 10.26
CA SER A 151 3.91 1.77 8.99
C SER A 151 4.65 0.48 8.61
N PRO A 152 4.10 -0.36 7.71
CA PRO A 152 2.69 -0.41 7.35
C PRO A 152 1.88 -1.09 8.47
N THR A 153 0.78 -0.50 8.94
CA THR A 153 -0.05 -1.14 9.99
C THR A 153 -1.50 -0.68 9.95
N HIS A 154 -2.40 -1.51 10.48
CA HIS A 154 -3.72 -1.09 10.90
C HIS A 154 -3.61 -0.16 12.12
N ILE A 155 -4.33 0.95 12.10
CA ILE A 155 -4.36 1.93 13.18
C ILE A 155 -5.48 1.56 14.15
N GLU A 156 -5.10 1.07 15.34
CA GLU A 156 -6.03 0.55 16.35
C GLU A 156 -6.41 1.59 17.42
N VAL A 157 -6.22 2.88 17.12
CA VAL A 157 -6.52 3.99 18.04
C VAL A 157 -7.48 4.97 17.40
N HIS A 158 -8.31 5.62 18.23
CA HIS A 158 -9.29 6.60 17.74
C HIS A 158 -8.65 7.85 17.16
N LYS A 159 -7.53 8.31 17.72
CA LYS A 159 -6.84 9.54 17.32
C LYS A 159 -5.33 9.37 17.33
N PHE A 160 -4.67 9.84 16.29
CA PHE A 160 -3.22 9.78 16.14
C PHE A 160 -2.69 11.09 15.56
N GLU A 161 -1.39 11.32 15.75
CA GLU A 161 -0.65 12.46 15.24
C GLU A 161 0.54 11.98 14.41
N ALA A 162 0.76 12.60 13.25
CA ALA A 162 1.88 12.28 12.39
C ALA A 162 3.20 12.82 13.01
N VAL A 163 4.20 11.95 13.17
CA VAL A 163 5.54 12.34 13.63
C VAL A 163 6.38 12.84 12.46
N ASN A 164 6.21 12.23 11.29
CA ASN A 164 6.77 12.68 10.02
C ASN A 164 5.69 12.67 8.92
N GLU A 165 6.05 12.86 7.65
CA GLU A 165 5.09 12.73 6.56
C GLU A 165 4.50 11.32 6.50
N CYS A 166 3.18 11.24 6.64
CA CYS A 166 2.45 9.98 6.66
C CYS A 166 1.51 9.88 5.46
N ALA A 167 1.46 8.69 4.86
CA ALA A 167 0.40 8.31 3.93
C ALA A 167 -0.57 7.37 4.66
N VAL A 168 -1.83 7.77 4.77
CA VAL A 168 -2.87 7.05 5.50
C VAL A 168 -4.00 6.71 4.54
N PHE A 169 -4.40 5.45 4.51
CA PHE A 169 -5.57 4.99 3.79
C PHE A 169 -6.75 4.90 4.73
N LEU A 170 -7.87 5.48 4.33
CA LEU A 170 -9.09 5.55 5.13
C LEU A 170 -10.23 4.86 4.38
N ILE A 171 -10.96 3.96 5.04
CA ILE A 171 -12.08 3.24 4.43
C ILE A 171 -13.25 3.25 5.42
N ASP A 172 -14.45 3.56 4.95
CA ASP A 172 -15.63 3.56 5.82
C ASP A 172 -15.98 2.13 6.29
N LYS A 173 -16.31 2.00 7.58
CA LYS A 173 -16.85 0.75 8.16
C LYS A 173 -18.27 0.43 7.67
N SER A 174 -19.02 1.46 7.23
CA SER A 174 -20.47 1.39 6.95
C SER A 174 -20.86 0.62 5.68
N ASP A 175 -19.89 0.02 4.98
CA ASP A 175 -20.12 -0.89 3.84
C ASP A 175 -19.96 -2.37 4.22
N GLU A 176 -19.91 -2.69 5.52
CA GLU A 176 -19.88 -4.06 6.07
C GLU A 176 -21.12 -4.90 5.73
#